data_AF-A0A8T1MLG9-F1
#
_entry.id   AF-A0A8T1MLG9-F1
#
_cell.length_a   1.000
_cell.length_b   1.000
_cell.length_c   1.000
_cell.angle_alpha   90.00
_cell.angle_beta   90.00
_cell.angle_gamma   90.00
#
_symmetry.space_group_name_H-M   'P 1'
#
loop_
_entity.id
_entity.type
_entity.pdbx_description
1 polymer ?
#
loop_
_entity_poly.entity_id
_entity_poly.type
_entity_poly.pdbx_seq_one_letter_code
_entity_poly.pdbx_strand_id
1 'polypeptide(L)' 'MTDAGFFKGTSAEQDARFADKKKKLMKTMKFGDNLSQKVDMTRVKLECIRPWIIKRITELLNFEDEVVCDYVFNQLEER' A
#
# COMPACT_ATOMS: atom_id res chain seq x y z
N MET A 1 -16.76 32.14 8.40
CA MET A 1 -16.47 33.22 7.43
C MET A 1 -15.72 32.58 6.29
N THR A 2 -16.39 32.35 5.16
CA THR A 2 -15.89 31.48 4.10
C THR A 2 -14.98 32.25 3.17
N ASP A 3 -13.76 31.74 3.06
CA ASP A 3 -12.57 32.29 2.44
C ASP A 3 -12.66 32.35 0.90
N ALA A 4 -13.49 33.27 0.39
CA ALA A 4 -13.70 33.45 -1.05
C ALA A 4 -12.44 33.92 -1.80
N GLY A 5 -11.38 34.33 -1.08
CA GLY A 5 -10.08 34.71 -1.63
C GLY A 5 -9.11 33.55 -1.83
N PHE A 6 -9.21 32.49 -1.02
CA PHE A 6 -8.28 31.36 -1.07
C PHE A 6 -8.34 30.56 -2.37
N PHE A 7 -9.49 30.52 -3.05
CA PHE A 7 -9.66 29.67 -4.23
C PHE A 7 -9.16 30.29 -5.55
N LYS A 8 -8.80 31.59 -5.56
CA LYS A 8 -8.35 32.28 -6.77
C LYS A 8 -6.83 32.27 -6.84
N GLY A 9 -6.27 31.25 -7.50
CA GLY A 9 -4.83 31.10 -7.72
C GLY A 9 -4.19 29.91 -6.98
N THR A 10 -4.94 29.15 -6.18
CA THR A 10 -4.48 27.87 -5.63
C THR A 10 -4.55 26.76 -6.66
N SER A 11 -3.51 25.93 -6.72
CA SER A 11 -3.54 24.72 -7.53
C SER A 11 -4.52 23.68 -6.95
N ALA A 12 -4.89 22.67 -7.74
CA ALA A 12 -5.82 21.62 -7.31
C ALA A 12 -5.31 20.87 -6.05
N GLU A 13 -3.99 20.79 -5.87
CA GLU A 13 -3.34 20.15 -4.73
C GLU A 13 -3.42 20.99 -3.43
N GLN A 14 -3.64 22.30 -3.56
CA GLN A 14 -3.73 23.25 -2.44
C GLN A 14 -5.18 23.49 -1.98
N ASP A 15 -6.15 23.11 -2.80
CA ASP A 15 -7.57 23.24 -2.48
C ASP A 15 -8.00 22.16 -1.47
N ALA A 16 -8.32 22.58 -0.25
CA ALA A 16 -8.72 21.70 0.85
C ALA A 16 -9.99 20.87 0.56
N ARG A 17 -10.80 21.25 -0.45
CA ARG A 17 -11.96 20.46 -0.90
C ARG A 17 -11.53 19.19 -1.63
N PHE A 18 -10.38 19.20 -2.26
CA PHE A 18 -9.80 18.06 -2.99
C PHE A 18 -8.72 17.37 -2.16
N ALA A 19 -9.03 17.07 -0.91
CA ALA A 19 -8.12 16.33 -0.03
C ALA A 19 -7.65 15.03 -0.71
N ASP A 20 -6.33 14.82 -0.70
CA ASP A 20 -5.69 13.66 -1.30
C ASP A 20 -6.31 12.36 -0.74
N LYS A 21 -7.08 11.69 -1.60
CA LYS A 21 -7.84 10.49 -1.25
C LYS A 21 -6.93 9.37 -0.80
N LYS A 22 -5.71 9.26 -1.35
CA LYS A 22 -4.72 8.26 -0.92
C LYS A 22 -4.22 8.57 0.48
N LYS A 23 -3.87 9.83 0.75
CA LYS A 23 -3.44 10.27 2.09
C LYS A 23 -4.53 10.09 3.13
N LYS A 24 -5.80 10.31 2.76
CA LYS A 24 -6.95 10.06 3.64
C LYS A 24 -7.13 8.56 3.93
N LEU A 25 -7.03 7.71 2.90
CA LEU A 25 -7.15 6.25 3.05
C LEU A 25 -6.03 5.68 3.94
N MET A 26 -4.80 6.18 3.78
CA MET A 26 -3.65 5.77 4.60
C MET A 26 -3.86 6.06 6.10
N LYS A 27 -4.53 7.17 6.43
CA LYS A 27 -4.87 7.52 7.82
C LYS A 27 -5.96 6.64 8.42
N THR A 28 -6.82 6.06 7.59
CA THR A 28 -7.91 5.18 8.05
C THR A 28 -7.48 3.72 8.21
N MET A 29 -6.39 3.32 7.56
CA MET A 29 -5.86 1.96 7.68
C MET A 29 -5.06 1.82 8.98
N LYS A 30 -5.31 0.72 9.71
CA LYS A 30 -4.51 0.30 10.86
C LYS A 30 -3.54 -0.77 10.39
N PHE A 31 -2.25 -0.44 10.41
CA PHE A 31 -1.18 -1.38 10.08
C PHE A 31 -0.63 -2.00 11.38
N GLY A 32 -0.17 -3.24 11.31
CA GLY A 32 0.57 -3.84 12.41
C GLY A 32 1.92 -3.15 12.61
N ASP A 33 2.42 -3.14 13.83
CA ASP A 33 3.69 -2.48 14.19
C ASP A 33 4.89 -3.00 13.38
N ASN A 34 4.81 -4.26 12.92
CA ASN A 34 5.81 -4.88 12.06
C ASN A 34 5.99 -4.21 10.70
N LEU A 35 5.04 -3.39 10.25
CA LEU A 35 5.11 -2.64 8.98
C LEU A 35 5.73 -1.23 9.14
N SER A 36 6.03 -0.80 10.37
CA SER A 36 6.70 0.48 10.63
C SER A 36 8.19 0.47 10.28
N GLN A 37 8.81 -0.70 10.35
CA GLN A 37 10.22 -0.88 10.00
C GLN A 37 10.37 -0.97 8.48
N LYS A 38 11.13 -0.02 7.92
CA LYS A 38 11.50 -0.08 6.51
C LYS A 38 12.45 -1.25 6.26
N VAL A 39 12.16 -2.02 5.22
CA VAL A 39 12.97 -3.15 4.77
C VAL A 39 13.57 -2.80 3.41
N ASP A 40 14.85 -3.15 3.24
CA ASP A 40 15.56 -3.03 1.97
C ASP A 40 15.44 -4.35 1.21
N MET A 41 14.64 -4.34 0.12
CA MET A 41 14.33 -5.53 -0.66
C MET A 41 15.52 -6.03 -1.50
N THR A 42 16.52 -5.17 -1.78
CA THR A 42 17.76 -5.58 -2.48
C THR A 42 18.56 -6.62 -1.69
N ARG A 43 18.39 -6.63 -0.36
CA ARG A 43 19.11 -7.51 0.56
C ARG A 43 18.31 -8.75 0.96
N VAL A 44 17.15 -8.95 0.35
CA VAL A 44 16.22 -10.04 0.67
C VAL A 44 16.18 -11.04 -0.48
N LYS A 45 16.37 -12.32 -0.16
CA LYS A 45 16.22 -13.40 -1.14
C LYS A 45 14.74 -13.82 -1.24
N LEU A 46 14.00 -13.22 -2.18
CA LEU A 46 12.57 -13.44 -2.39
C LEU A 46 12.21 -14.91 -2.67
N GLU A 47 13.08 -15.63 -3.38
CA GLU A 47 12.90 -17.06 -3.69
C GLU A 47 12.69 -17.93 -2.45
N CYS A 48 13.31 -17.57 -1.32
CA CYS A 48 13.14 -18.32 -0.06
C CYS A 48 11.79 -18.03 0.62
N ILE A 49 11.15 -16.90 0.31
CA ILE A 49 9.90 -16.46 0.91
C ILE A 49 8.71 -16.99 0.08
N ARG A 50 8.93 -17.39 -1.18
CA ARG A 50 7.89 -17.88 -2.10
C ARG A 50 7.01 -18.99 -1.53
N PRO A 51 7.56 -20.08 -0.98
CA PRO A 51 6.73 -21.15 -0.42
C PRO A 51 5.94 -20.69 0.81
N TRP A 52 6.47 -19.74 1.58
CA TRP A 52 5.80 -19.21 2.77
C TRP A 52 4.60 -18.34 2.40
N ILE A 53 4.73 -17.49 1.37
CA ILE A 53 3.65 -16.63 0.88
C ILE A 53 2.49 -17.48 0.35
N ILE A 54 2.78 -18.47 -0.50
CA ILE A 54 1.76 -19.38 -1.06
C ILE A 54 1.01 -20.07 0.07
N LYS A 55 1.74 -20.71 0.99
CA LYS A 55 1.13 -21.36 2.15
C LYS A 55 0.24 -20.40 2.94
N ARG A 56 0.71 -19.17 3.19
CA ARG A 56 -0.02 -18.20 3.99
C ARG A 56 -1.29 -17.70 3.28
N ILE A 57 -1.24 -17.50 1.97
CA ILE A 57 -2.40 -17.10 1.16
C ILE A 57 -3.43 -18.22 1.13
N THR A 58 -3.00 -19.46 0.88
CA THR A 58 -3.89 -20.63 0.88
C THR A 58 -4.57 -20.83 2.24
N GLU A 59 -3.87 -20.59 3.35
CA GLU A 59 -4.47 -20.61 4.70
C GLU A 59 -5.54 -19.53 4.89
N LEU A 60 -5.35 -18.35 4.32
CA LEU A 60 -6.27 -17.21 4.46
C LEU A 60 -7.50 -17.34 3.55
N LEU A 61 -7.31 -17.88 2.35
CA LEU A 61 -8.37 -18.02 1.34
C LEU A 61 -9.11 -19.36 1.44
N ASN A 62 -8.51 -20.37 2.05
CA ASN A 62 -8.97 -21.77 2.05
C ASN A 62 -9.03 -22.42 0.66
N PHE A 63 -8.40 -21.82 -0.34
CA PHE A 63 -8.17 -22.38 -1.67
C PHE A 63 -6.85 -21.86 -2.24
N GLU A 64 -6.34 -22.52 -3.27
CA GLU A 64 -5.12 -22.12 -3.97
C GLU A 64 -5.45 -21.11 -5.07
N ASP A 65 -4.83 -19.95 -5.00
CA ASP A 65 -4.99 -18.85 -5.97
C ASP A 65 -3.61 -18.38 -6.45
N GLU A 66 -3.19 -18.92 -7.59
CA GLU A 66 -1.91 -18.59 -8.22
C GLU A 66 -1.83 -17.12 -8.64
N VAL A 67 -2.95 -16.52 -9.06
CA VAL A 67 -2.99 -15.12 -9.51
C VAL A 67 -2.73 -14.18 -8.34
N VAL A 68 -3.29 -14.47 -7.17
CA VAL A 68 -3.05 -13.68 -5.96
C VAL A 68 -1.62 -13.88 -5.44
N CYS A 69 -1.09 -15.12 -5.52
CA CYS A 69 0.29 -15.41 -5.14
C CYS A 69 1.30 -14.64 -6.01
N ASP A 70 1.13 -14.70 -7.33
CA ASP A 70 1.97 -13.97 -8.29
C ASP A 70 1.82 -12.46 -8.13
N TYR A 71 0.62 -11.97 -7.84
CA TYR A 71 0.40 -10.55 -7.57
C TYR A 71 1.21 -10.07 -6.36
N VAL A 72 1.22 -10.82 -5.25
CA VAL A 72 2.02 -10.48 -4.06
C VAL A 72 3.52 -10.53 -4.39
N PHE A 73 3.95 -11.52 -5.18
CA PHE A 73 5.34 -11.59 -5.64
C PHE A 73 5.76 -10.35 -6.42
N ASN A 74 4.96 -9.96 -7.41
CA ASN A 74 5.21 -8.79 -8.24
C ASN A 74 5.25 -7.47 -7.43
N GLN A 75 4.59 -7.39 -6.27
CA GLN A 75 4.67 -6.21 -5.39
C GLN A 75 5.94 -6.18 -4.53
N LEU A 76 6.56 -7.34 -4.31
CA LEU A 76 7.80 -7.48 -3.54
C LEU A 76 9.04 -7.41 -4.44
N GLU A 77 8.90 -7.76 -5.72
CA GLU A 77 9.92 -7.52 -6.74
C GLU A 77 10.09 -6.02 -6.98
N GLU A 78 11.35 -5.59 -7.09
CA GLU A 78 11.70 -4.18 -7.25
C GLU A 78 11.15 -3.58 -8.55
N ARG A 79 10.77 -2.31 -8.47
CA ARG A 79 10.72 -1.37 -9.58
C ARG A 79 11.84 -0.37 -9.46
#